data_AF-A0A9R1QB23-F1
#
_entry.id   AF-A0A9R1QB23-F1
#
_cell.length_a   1.000
_cell.length_b   1.000
_cell.length_c   1.000
_cell.angle_alpha   90.00
_cell.angle_beta   90.00
_cell.angle_gamma   90.00
#
_symmetry.space_group_name_H-M   'P 1'
#
loop_
_entity.id
_entity.type
_entity.pdbx_description
1 polymer ?
#
loop_
_entity_poly.entity_id
_entity_poly.type
_entity_poly.pdbx_seq_one_letter_code
_entity_poly.pdbx_strand_id
1 'polypeptide(L)'
;MWYLCVFYHRLLDYRRPEVQSLAELFGGPGAGAAVEWRMPENHHEDSPFHLVRLPGGERVAAQTANRSLLVKGIYELWGQGATYDELEEAIRAYPDERKLPYLTPESSFKIVVDSFGKAVSFEEQNAIIKRFTYIPFEGRVNLKKPDHKFFVLETDDYGPQNGLPPVAQKTVFFGRLVGAADRHVVPTYELKSRKYIGPTAMDCEMAFLMANQGLARPGKLVYDPFVGTGSILVAAAHFGAMTMILI
;
A
#
# COMPACT_ATOMS: atom_id res chain seq x y z
N MET A 1 11.13 11.98 -3.73
CA MET A 1 11.62 10.59 -3.84
C MET A 1 10.55 9.75 -4.53
N TRP A 2 10.92 8.76 -5.33
CA TRP A 2 9.97 7.79 -5.87
C TRP A 2 9.81 6.63 -4.89
N TYR A 3 8.58 6.16 -4.72
CA TYR A 3 8.23 4.99 -3.91
C TYR A 3 7.58 3.94 -4.81
N LEU A 4 7.73 2.67 -4.44
CA LEU A 4 6.90 1.61 -4.99
C LEU A 4 5.59 1.56 -4.19
N CYS A 5 4.46 1.81 -4.82
CA CYS A 5 3.12 1.66 -4.28
C CYS A 5 2.50 0.39 -4.84
N VAL A 6 2.24 -0.57 -3.96
CA VAL A 6 1.66 -1.86 -4.32
C VAL A 6 0.20 -1.85 -3.92
N PHE A 7 -0.70 -2.16 -4.85
CA PHE A 7 -2.14 -2.20 -4.61
C PHE A 7 -2.65 -3.63 -4.43
N TYR A 8 -3.78 -3.78 -3.74
CA TYR A 8 -4.62 -4.96 -3.88
C TYR A 8 -5.20 -5.02 -5.30
N HIS A 9 -5.32 -6.24 -5.86
CA HIS A 9 -5.80 -6.40 -7.22
C HIS A 9 -7.33 -6.34 -7.33
N ARG A 10 -7.91 -5.16 -7.05
CA ARG A 10 -9.34 -4.85 -7.15
C ARG A 10 -9.57 -3.36 -7.31
N LEU A 11 -10.78 -2.98 -7.77
CA LEU A 11 -11.22 -1.58 -7.93
C LEU A 11 -10.15 -0.71 -8.59
N LEU A 12 -9.66 -1.17 -9.76
CA LEU A 12 -8.45 -0.67 -10.42
C LEU A 12 -8.49 0.83 -10.63
N ASP A 13 -9.63 1.34 -11.10
CA ASP A 13 -9.85 2.76 -11.38
C ASP A 13 -9.82 3.65 -10.13
N TYR A 14 -10.03 3.07 -8.94
CA TYR A 14 -10.03 3.82 -7.67
C TYR A 14 -8.65 3.89 -7.01
N ARG A 15 -7.67 3.10 -7.46
CA ARG A 15 -6.33 3.02 -6.85
C ARG A 15 -5.63 4.37 -6.79
N ARG A 16 -5.45 5.02 -7.95
CA ARG A 16 -4.75 6.32 -8.02
C ARG A 16 -5.58 7.45 -7.41
N PRO A 17 -6.90 7.56 -7.68
CA PRO A 17 -7.75 8.57 -7.04
C PRO A 17 -7.77 8.49 -5.51
N GLU A 18 -7.75 7.29 -4.93
CA GLU A 18 -7.63 7.14 -3.47
C GLU A 18 -6.31 7.74 -2.96
N VAL A 19 -5.17 7.34 -3.54
CA VAL A 19 -3.85 7.84 -3.13
C VAL A 19 -3.74 9.36 -3.31
N GLN A 20 -4.29 9.91 -4.39
CA GLN A 20 -4.32 11.35 -4.64
C GLN A 20 -5.16 12.09 -3.60
N SER A 21 -6.34 11.56 -3.24
CA SER A 21 -7.20 12.15 -2.20
C SER A 21 -6.51 12.13 -0.84
N LEU A 22 -5.80 11.05 -0.52
CA LEU A 22 -5.05 10.95 0.73
C LEU A 22 -3.80 11.85 0.74
N ALA A 23 -3.13 12.01 -0.39
CA ALA A 23 -2.07 12.99 -0.54
C ALA A 23 -2.59 14.42 -0.33
N GLU A 24 -3.76 14.77 -0.86
CA GLU A 24 -4.44 16.05 -0.58
C GLU A 24 -4.76 16.19 0.92
N LEU A 25 -5.28 15.12 1.53
CA LEU A 25 -5.68 15.11 2.93
C LEU A 25 -4.50 15.38 3.88
N PHE A 26 -3.36 14.74 3.65
CA PHE A 26 -2.18 14.78 4.55
C PHE A 26 -1.10 15.77 4.11
N GLY A 27 -0.99 16.03 2.81
CA GLY A 27 -0.04 16.97 2.21
C GLY A 27 -0.56 18.41 2.11
N GLY A 28 -1.88 18.60 2.21
CA GLY A 28 -2.53 19.91 2.14
C GLY A 28 -3.01 20.29 0.73
N PRO A 29 -3.58 21.50 0.57
CA PRO A 29 -4.19 21.93 -0.68
C PRO A 29 -3.26 21.81 -1.89
N GLY A 30 -3.71 21.11 -2.93
CA GLY A 30 -2.98 20.89 -4.18
C GLY A 30 -1.98 19.72 -4.15
N ALA A 31 -1.78 19.08 -2.99
CA ALA A 31 -0.89 17.93 -2.87
C ALA A 31 -1.40 16.71 -3.65
N GLY A 32 -2.72 16.52 -3.77
CA GLY A 32 -3.30 15.43 -4.56
C GLY A 32 -3.02 15.57 -6.05
N ALA A 33 -3.14 16.79 -6.58
CA ALA A 33 -2.84 17.11 -7.97
C ALA A 33 -1.35 17.03 -8.30
N ALA A 34 -0.48 17.23 -7.30
CA ALA A 34 0.97 17.13 -7.42
C ALA A 34 1.51 15.70 -7.33
N VAL A 35 0.66 14.69 -7.13
CA VAL A 35 1.10 13.28 -7.14
C VAL A 35 1.47 12.88 -8.55
N GLU A 36 2.68 12.36 -8.72
CA GLU A 36 3.17 11.86 -9.99
C GLU A 36 3.22 10.34 -10.00
N TRP A 37 2.89 9.77 -11.16
CA TRP A 37 2.81 8.33 -11.38
C TRP A 37 3.73 7.92 -12.52
N ARG A 38 4.34 6.75 -12.36
CA ARG A 38 5.06 6.04 -13.42
C ARG A 38 4.77 4.55 -13.27
N MET A 39 4.66 3.83 -14.39
CA MET A 39 4.68 2.37 -14.36
C MET A 39 6.13 1.87 -14.27
N PRO A 40 6.40 0.83 -13.47
CA PRO A 40 7.63 0.07 -13.62
C PRO A 40 7.76 -0.43 -15.07
N GLU A 41 8.99 -0.56 -15.56
CA GLU A 41 9.26 -1.05 -16.93
C GLU A 41 8.73 -2.47 -17.11
N ASN A 42 8.24 -2.81 -18.31
CA ASN A 42 7.70 -4.13 -18.63
C ASN A 42 6.54 -4.58 -17.72
N HIS A 43 5.66 -3.66 -17.31
CA HIS A 43 4.46 -3.95 -16.55
C HIS A 43 3.19 -3.57 -17.32
N HIS A 44 2.18 -4.43 -17.25
CA HIS A 44 0.83 -4.13 -17.74
C HIS A 44 0.19 -2.97 -16.96
N GLU A 45 -0.71 -2.20 -17.57
CA GLU A 45 -1.36 -1.06 -16.92
C GLU A 45 -2.16 -1.43 -15.66
N ASP A 46 -2.80 -2.60 -15.67
CA ASP A 46 -3.55 -3.13 -14.52
C ASP A 46 -2.69 -3.73 -13.41
N SER A 47 -1.36 -3.76 -13.61
CA SER A 47 -0.41 -4.26 -12.63
C SER A 47 -0.62 -3.55 -11.28
N PRO A 48 -0.57 -4.29 -10.15
CA PRO A 48 -0.70 -3.65 -8.84
C PRO A 48 0.53 -2.81 -8.47
N PHE A 49 1.64 -2.92 -9.21
CA PHE A 49 2.89 -2.23 -8.93
C PHE A 49 2.94 -0.90 -9.65
N HIS A 50 3.00 0.19 -8.90
CA HIS A 50 3.11 1.54 -9.42
C HIS A 50 4.26 2.28 -8.76
N LEU A 51 5.01 3.07 -9.53
CA LEU A 51 5.92 4.06 -8.95
C LEU A 51 5.14 5.35 -8.71
N VAL A 52 5.26 5.89 -7.50
CA VAL A 52 4.56 7.09 -7.07
C VAL A 52 5.53 8.08 -6.43
N ARG A 53 5.37 9.36 -6.74
CA ARG A 53 6.05 10.45 -6.05
C ARG A 53 5.00 11.32 -5.36
N LEU A 54 4.99 11.29 -4.03
CA LEU A 54 4.08 12.10 -3.22
C LEU A 54 4.78 13.38 -2.72
N PRO A 55 4.09 14.53 -2.70
CA PRO A 55 4.57 15.71 -2.00
C PRO A 55 4.57 15.47 -0.48
N GLY A 56 5.49 16.11 0.24
CA GLY A 56 5.61 15.95 1.70
C GLY A 56 6.42 14.73 2.16
N GLY A 57 7.05 14.00 1.24
CA GLY A 57 8.05 12.98 1.54
C GLY A 57 7.51 11.75 2.27
N GLU A 58 8.37 11.13 3.10
CA GLU A 58 8.07 9.84 3.74
C GLU A 58 6.87 9.92 4.69
N ARG A 59 6.69 11.05 5.39
CA ARG A 59 5.56 11.26 6.30
C ARG A 59 4.22 11.12 5.59
N VAL A 60 4.03 11.82 4.47
CA VAL A 60 2.78 11.76 3.70
C VAL A 60 2.61 10.38 3.07
N ALA A 61 3.68 9.78 2.55
CA ALA A 61 3.64 8.41 2.04
C ALA A 61 3.14 7.40 3.10
N ALA A 62 3.68 7.47 4.33
CA ALA A 62 3.28 6.60 5.42
C ALA A 62 1.81 6.83 5.85
N GLN A 63 1.39 8.09 5.99
CA GLN A 63 0.01 8.45 6.35
C GLN A 63 -0.99 8.02 5.27
N THR A 64 -0.66 8.25 4.00
CA THR A 64 -1.45 7.79 2.86
C THR A 64 -1.59 6.28 2.86
N ALA A 65 -0.49 5.53 3.00
CA ALA A 65 -0.54 4.08 3.05
C ALA A 65 -1.42 3.59 4.22
N ASN A 66 -1.25 4.14 5.43
CA ASN A 66 -1.99 3.72 6.61
C ASN A 66 -3.51 3.93 6.49
N ARG A 67 -3.93 5.01 5.83
CA ARG A 67 -5.35 5.38 5.66
C ARG A 67 -6.02 4.74 4.44
N SER A 68 -5.22 4.22 3.50
CA SER A 68 -5.73 3.63 2.26
C SER A 68 -6.43 2.29 2.51
N LEU A 69 -7.35 1.94 1.61
CA LEU A 69 -7.96 0.61 1.54
C LEU A 69 -7.38 -0.24 0.41
N LEU A 70 -7.05 0.38 -0.73
CA LEU A 70 -6.57 -0.33 -1.91
C LEU A 70 -5.06 -0.46 -1.95
N VAL A 71 -4.32 0.35 -1.20
CA VAL A 71 -2.87 0.22 -1.06
C VAL A 71 -2.57 -0.96 -0.14
N LYS A 72 -1.79 -1.94 -0.62
CA LYS A 72 -1.21 -3.00 0.21
C LYS A 72 -0.03 -2.47 1.01
N GLY A 73 0.83 -1.68 0.37
CA GLY A 73 1.94 -1.00 1.02
C GLY A 73 2.63 0.01 0.11
N ILE A 74 3.32 0.96 0.72
CA ILE A 74 4.24 1.89 0.06
C ILE A 74 5.64 1.59 0.58
N TYR A 75 6.59 1.48 -0.35
CA TYR A 75 7.95 1.03 -0.09
C TYR A 75 8.97 2.03 -0.63
N GLU A 76 10.00 2.31 0.16
CA GLU A 76 11.23 2.91 -0.33
C GLU A 76 11.99 1.84 -1.13
N LEU A 77 12.02 2.00 -2.45
CA LEU A 77 12.61 1.03 -3.35
C LEU A 77 14.13 1.18 -3.36
N TRP A 78 14.85 0.14 -2.94
CA TRP A 78 16.31 0.10 -2.98
C TRP A 78 16.80 -0.48 -4.31
N GLY A 79 16.08 -1.43 -4.90
CA GLY A 79 16.44 -1.97 -6.20
C GLY A 79 15.31 -2.76 -6.84
N GLN A 80 15.41 -2.94 -8.15
CA GLN A 80 14.57 -3.83 -8.94
C GLN A 80 15.42 -4.50 -10.02
N GLY A 81 15.04 -5.71 -10.45
CA GLY A 81 15.70 -6.43 -11.53
C GLY A 81 14.84 -7.58 -12.05
N ALA A 82 15.10 -8.05 -13.27
CA ALA A 82 14.46 -9.25 -13.80
C ALA A 82 15.05 -10.54 -13.19
N THR A 83 16.28 -10.45 -12.68
CA THR A 83 16.98 -11.51 -11.97
C THR A 83 17.45 -11.04 -10.58
N TYR A 84 17.84 -11.99 -9.73
CA TYR A 84 18.40 -11.67 -8.42
C TYR A 84 19.78 -11.00 -8.51
N ASP A 85 20.54 -11.27 -9.57
CA ASP A 85 21.86 -10.67 -9.80
C ASP A 85 21.70 -9.19 -10.19
N GLU A 86 20.79 -8.89 -11.13
CA GLU A 86 20.43 -7.50 -11.47
C GLU A 86 19.88 -6.73 -10.25
N LEU A 87 19.07 -7.40 -9.43
CA LEU A 87 18.55 -6.81 -8.20
C LEU A 87 19.68 -6.48 -7.21
N GLU A 88 20.66 -7.38 -7.04
CA GLU A 88 21.82 -7.15 -6.19
C GLU A 88 22.62 -5.93 -6.67
N GLU A 89 22.91 -5.83 -7.97
CA GLU A 89 23.59 -4.68 -8.56
C GLU A 89 22.82 -3.38 -8.30
N ALA A 90 21.50 -3.39 -8.47
CA ALA A 90 20.64 -2.23 -8.20
C ALA A 90 20.68 -1.82 -6.72
N ILE A 91 20.61 -2.77 -5.78
CA ILE A 91 20.67 -2.49 -4.33
C ILE A 91 22.05 -1.94 -3.94
N ARG A 92 23.13 -2.45 -4.53
CA ARG A 92 24.50 -1.95 -4.30
C ARG A 92 24.67 -0.52 -4.81
N ALA A 93 24.06 -0.19 -5.95
CA ALA A 93 24.07 1.16 -6.51
C ALA A 93 23.20 2.17 -5.73
N TYR A 94 22.24 1.70 -4.93
CA TYR A 94 21.39 2.57 -4.12
C TYR A 94 22.21 3.29 -3.02
N PRO A 95 22.00 4.60 -2.77
CA PRO A 95 22.84 5.37 -1.85
C PRO A 95 22.92 4.81 -0.42
N ASP A 96 24.13 4.58 0.08
CA ASP A 96 24.35 4.06 1.44
C ASP A 96 23.78 4.98 2.52
N GLU A 97 23.87 6.30 2.36
CA GLU A 97 23.30 7.29 3.28
C GLU A 97 21.79 7.08 3.54
N ARG A 98 21.07 6.47 2.59
CA ARG A 98 19.66 6.11 2.74
C ARG A 98 19.43 4.71 3.30
N LYS A 99 20.38 3.79 3.14
CA LYS A 99 20.29 2.41 3.66
C LYS A 99 20.69 2.34 5.12
N LEU A 100 21.86 2.90 5.44
CA LEU A 100 22.54 2.76 6.73
C LEU A 100 21.67 3.09 7.95
N PRO A 101 20.78 4.11 7.95
CA PRO A 101 19.92 4.39 9.10
C PRO A 101 19.02 3.23 9.52
N TYR A 102 18.72 2.29 8.61
CA TYR A 102 17.81 1.17 8.83
C TYR A 102 18.52 -0.18 9.00
N LEU A 103 19.85 -0.17 9.02
CA LEU A 103 20.69 -1.37 9.12
C LEU A 103 21.46 -1.44 10.45
N THR A 104 21.21 -0.50 11.36
CA THR A 104 21.96 -0.31 12.60
C THR A 104 21.78 -1.44 13.63
N PRO A 105 22.79 -1.72 14.47
CA PRO A 105 22.74 -2.78 15.48
C PRO A 105 21.73 -2.51 16.60
N GLU A 106 21.37 -1.25 16.83
CA GLU A 106 20.34 -0.85 17.80
C GLU A 106 18.91 -1.17 17.32
N SER A 107 18.73 -1.38 16.01
CA SER A 107 17.44 -1.66 15.41
C SER A 107 17.14 -3.15 15.30
N SER A 108 15.87 -3.48 15.06
CA SER A 108 15.43 -4.82 14.70
C SER A 108 14.73 -4.85 13.36
N PHE A 109 14.91 -5.95 12.63
CA PHE A 109 14.34 -6.08 11.29
C PHE A 109 13.68 -7.43 11.02
N LYS A 110 12.88 -7.45 9.96
CA LYS A 110 12.35 -8.65 9.32
C LYS A 110 12.37 -8.46 7.82
N ILE A 111 12.76 -9.50 7.09
CA ILE A 111 12.55 -9.59 5.64
C ILE A 111 11.29 -10.41 5.39
N VAL A 112 10.40 -9.88 4.56
CA VAL A 112 9.16 -10.52 4.13
C VAL A 112 9.26 -10.80 2.64
N VAL A 113 9.01 -12.05 2.26
CA VAL A 113 8.94 -12.45 0.85
C VAL A 113 7.48 -12.59 0.48
N ASP A 114 7.08 -11.94 -0.60
CA ASP A 114 5.70 -11.89 -1.05
C ASP A 114 5.68 -11.86 -2.59
N SER A 115 4.65 -12.45 -3.19
CA SER A 115 4.55 -12.61 -4.63
C SER A 115 3.15 -12.23 -5.10
N PHE A 116 3.09 -11.63 -6.28
CA PHE A 116 1.83 -11.35 -6.94
C PHE A 116 1.40 -12.56 -7.77
N GLY A 117 0.23 -13.12 -7.48
CA GLY A 117 -0.38 -14.21 -8.24
C GLY A 117 0.10 -15.62 -7.87
N LYS A 118 1.10 -15.76 -6.98
CA LYS A 118 1.61 -17.06 -6.52
C LYS A 118 1.82 -17.07 -5.01
N ALA A 119 1.52 -18.20 -4.37
CA ALA A 119 1.90 -18.44 -2.99
C ALA A 119 3.36 -18.94 -2.93
N VAL A 120 4.17 -18.37 -2.03
CA VAL A 120 5.57 -18.76 -1.84
C VAL A 120 5.68 -19.63 -0.60
N SER A 121 6.19 -20.86 -0.75
CA SER A 121 6.37 -21.80 0.36
C SER A 121 7.42 -21.30 1.36
N PHE A 122 7.38 -21.78 2.60
CA PHE A 122 8.34 -21.39 3.62
C PHE A 122 9.80 -21.71 3.24
N GLU A 123 10.02 -22.84 2.57
CA GLU A 123 11.34 -23.25 2.08
C GLU A 123 11.86 -22.29 1.00
N GLU A 124 11.01 -21.92 0.03
CA GLU A 124 11.34 -20.92 -0.99
C GLU A 124 11.61 -19.55 -0.37
N GLN A 125 10.79 -19.10 0.59
CA GLN A 125 11.01 -17.83 1.29
C GLN A 125 12.39 -17.80 1.97
N ASN A 126 12.78 -18.88 2.65
CA ASN A 126 14.11 -18.98 3.28
C ASN A 126 15.24 -18.99 2.25
N ALA A 127 15.07 -19.68 1.13
CA ALA A 127 16.06 -19.69 0.06
C ALA A 127 16.25 -18.29 -0.55
N ILE A 128 15.15 -17.55 -0.75
CA ILE A 128 15.17 -16.18 -1.24
C ILE A 128 15.87 -15.25 -0.24
N ILE A 129 15.51 -15.31 1.06
CA ILE A 129 16.10 -14.45 2.10
C ILE A 129 17.62 -14.64 2.18
N LYS A 130 18.13 -15.86 2.03
CA LYS A 130 19.58 -16.16 2.04
C LYS A 130 20.36 -15.48 0.91
N ARG A 131 19.69 -15.06 -0.17
CA ARG A 131 20.34 -14.30 -1.27
C ARG A 131 20.75 -12.90 -0.84
N PHE A 132 20.08 -12.30 0.14
CA PHE A 132 20.31 -10.92 0.56
C PHE A 132 21.41 -10.77 1.63
N THR A 133 22.29 -11.76 1.78
CA THR A 133 23.39 -11.76 2.77
C THR A 133 24.45 -10.69 2.49
N TYR A 134 24.48 -10.12 1.29
CA TYR A 134 25.35 -9.00 0.93
C TYR A 134 24.91 -7.65 1.50
N ILE A 135 23.68 -7.53 1.99
CA ILE A 135 23.22 -6.32 2.66
C ILE A 135 23.72 -6.37 4.11
N PRO A 136 24.45 -5.35 4.59
CA PRO A 136 25.07 -5.37 5.92
C PRO A 136 24.03 -5.09 7.01
N PHE A 137 23.09 -6.01 7.22
CA PHE A 137 22.15 -5.94 8.34
C PHE A 137 22.88 -6.22 9.66
N GLU A 138 23.10 -5.18 10.47
CA GLU A 138 23.71 -5.32 11.81
C GLU A 138 22.67 -5.47 12.92
N GLY A 139 21.42 -5.06 12.65
CA GLY A 139 20.30 -5.17 13.58
C GLY A 139 19.91 -6.61 13.91
N ARG A 140 19.11 -6.79 14.97
CA ARG A 140 18.62 -8.13 15.36
C ARG A 140 17.38 -8.54 14.56
N VAL A 141 17.24 -9.83 14.24
CA VAL A 141 16.03 -10.35 13.60
C VAL A 141 14.87 -10.40 14.61
N ASN A 142 13.74 -9.76 14.30
CA ASN A 142 12.51 -9.82 15.10
C ASN A 142 11.30 -10.11 14.22
N LEU A 143 10.80 -11.34 14.26
CA LEU A 143 9.72 -11.79 13.36
C LEU A 143 8.33 -11.29 13.74
N LYS A 144 8.14 -10.80 14.97
CA LYS A 144 6.84 -10.39 15.52
C LYS A 144 6.63 -8.88 15.45
N LYS A 145 7.57 -8.10 16.00
CA LYS A 145 7.46 -6.64 16.09
C LYS A 145 8.80 -5.98 15.76
N PRO A 146 9.26 -6.06 14.49
CA PRO A 146 10.49 -5.40 14.07
C PRO A 146 10.32 -3.89 14.00
N ASP A 147 11.42 -3.16 14.13
CA ASP A 147 11.48 -1.71 13.87
C ASP A 147 11.41 -1.42 12.37
N HIS A 148 12.05 -2.28 11.56
CA HIS A 148 12.09 -2.15 10.11
C HIS A 148 11.61 -3.43 9.41
N LYS A 149 10.71 -3.27 8.44
CA LYS A 149 10.28 -4.36 7.56
C LYS A 149 10.83 -4.13 6.17
N PHE A 150 11.53 -5.12 5.64
CA PHE A 150 12.00 -5.15 4.28
C PHE A 150 11.17 -6.15 3.48
N PHE A 151 10.91 -5.86 2.22
CA PHE A 151 10.10 -6.70 1.36
C PHE A 151 10.86 -7.07 0.11
N VAL A 152 10.81 -8.37 -0.20
CA VAL A 152 11.10 -8.93 -1.51
C VAL A 152 9.75 -9.15 -2.17
N LEU A 153 9.46 -8.43 -3.25
CA LEU A 153 8.21 -8.54 -3.99
C LEU A 153 8.49 -9.10 -5.37
N GLU A 154 7.90 -10.25 -5.70
CA GLU A 154 8.07 -10.89 -7.00
C GLU A 154 6.81 -10.79 -7.86
N THR A 155 6.99 -10.41 -9.13
CA THR A 155 6.07 -10.74 -10.22
C THR A 155 6.65 -11.93 -10.95
N ASP A 156 6.03 -13.11 -10.82
CA ASP A 156 6.47 -14.31 -11.53
C ASP A 156 5.31 -14.85 -12.38
N ASP A 157 5.63 -15.68 -13.37
CA ASP A 157 4.61 -16.31 -14.22
C ASP A 157 3.66 -17.16 -13.36
N TYR A 158 2.43 -16.68 -13.22
CA TYR A 158 1.35 -17.33 -12.49
C TYR A 158 0.42 -18.16 -13.38
N GLY A 159 0.88 -18.46 -14.61
CA GLY A 159 0.19 -19.28 -15.58
C GLY A 159 -0.96 -18.56 -16.30
N PRO A 160 -1.48 -19.17 -17.37
CA PRO A 160 -2.58 -18.60 -18.13
C PRO A 160 -3.93 -18.72 -17.37
N GLN A 161 -4.85 -17.79 -17.65
CA GLN A 161 -6.28 -17.86 -17.28
C GLN A 161 -6.64 -17.74 -15.79
N ASN A 162 -5.93 -16.90 -15.02
CA ASN A 162 -6.24 -16.65 -13.61
C ASN A 162 -6.91 -15.29 -13.32
N GLY A 163 -7.30 -14.54 -14.36
CA GLY A 163 -7.92 -13.22 -14.23
C GLY A 163 -6.97 -12.11 -13.78
N LEU A 164 -5.66 -12.39 -13.66
CA LEU A 164 -4.63 -11.41 -13.39
C LEU A 164 -4.07 -10.86 -14.71
N PRO A 165 -3.50 -9.64 -14.71
CA PRO A 165 -2.87 -9.06 -15.90
C PRO A 165 -1.75 -9.97 -16.43
N PRO A 166 -1.40 -9.95 -17.71
CA PRO A 166 -0.25 -10.70 -18.19
C PRO A 166 1.06 -10.18 -17.58
N VAL A 167 1.96 -11.09 -17.22
CA VAL A 167 3.33 -10.76 -16.80
C VAL A 167 4.18 -10.61 -18.06
N ALA A 168 4.55 -9.38 -18.43
CA ALA A 168 5.39 -9.15 -19.59
C ALA A 168 6.85 -9.57 -19.35
N GLN A 169 7.35 -9.36 -18.12
CA GLN A 169 8.65 -9.85 -17.67
C GLN A 169 8.62 -10.10 -16.16
N LYS A 170 9.23 -11.20 -15.71
CA LYS A 170 9.48 -11.43 -14.29
C LYS A 170 10.25 -10.24 -13.71
N THR A 171 9.82 -9.73 -12.57
CA THR A 171 10.52 -8.64 -11.87
C THR A 171 10.55 -8.92 -10.38
N VAL A 172 11.71 -8.66 -9.76
CA VAL A 172 11.91 -8.74 -8.32
C VAL A 172 12.21 -7.33 -7.81
N PHE A 173 11.49 -6.88 -6.80
CA PHE A 173 11.71 -5.61 -6.12
C PHE A 173 12.22 -5.88 -4.71
N PHE A 174 13.16 -5.04 -4.26
CA PHE A 174 13.58 -5.01 -2.86
C PHE A 174 13.46 -3.59 -2.29
N GLY A 175 12.85 -3.48 -1.11
CA GLY A 175 12.71 -2.18 -0.46
C GLY A 175 12.27 -2.24 0.98
N ARG A 176 12.34 -1.08 1.65
CA ARG A 176 11.88 -0.89 3.03
C ARG A 176 10.42 -0.44 3.03
N LEU A 177 9.61 -1.05 3.89
CA LEU A 177 8.23 -0.63 4.09
C LEU A 177 8.18 0.76 4.75
N VAL A 178 7.55 1.71 4.09
CA VAL A 178 7.27 3.06 4.61
C VAL A 178 5.93 3.09 5.33
N GLY A 179 4.93 2.41 4.78
CA GLY A 179 3.63 2.27 5.41
C GLY A 179 2.80 1.19 4.73
N ALA A 180 1.85 0.62 5.47
CA ALA A 180 0.90 -0.38 4.99
C ALA A 180 -0.51 0.00 5.43
N ALA A 181 -1.51 -0.40 4.66
CA ALA A 181 -2.91 -0.16 4.98
C ALA A 181 -3.34 -0.86 6.27
N ASP A 182 -4.12 -0.15 7.08
CA ASP A 182 -4.86 -0.74 8.18
C ASP A 182 -6.26 -1.17 7.71
N ARG A 183 -6.36 -2.40 7.23
CA ARG A 183 -7.63 -2.94 6.71
C ARG A 183 -8.56 -3.49 7.77
N HIS A 184 -8.25 -3.38 9.07
CA HIS A 184 -9.17 -3.83 10.13
C HIS A 184 -10.49 -3.05 10.15
N VAL A 185 -10.50 -1.85 9.56
CA VAL A 185 -11.71 -1.04 9.42
C VAL A 185 -12.80 -1.74 8.60
N VAL A 186 -12.44 -2.44 7.53
CA VAL A 186 -13.42 -3.10 6.64
C VAL A 186 -14.25 -4.16 7.38
N PRO A 187 -13.65 -5.20 8.02
CA PRO A 187 -14.40 -6.21 8.75
C PRO A 187 -15.15 -5.65 9.96
N THR A 188 -14.68 -4.54 10.54
CA THR A 188 -15.38 -3.87 11.64
C THR A 188 -16.77 -3.37 11.22
N TYR A 189 -16.91 -2.85 10.00
CA TYR A 189 -18.13 -2.20 9.49
C TYR A 189 -18.86 -2.97 8.38
N GLU A 190 -18.50 -4.24 8.16
CA GLU A 190 -19.20 -5.15 7.26
C GLU A 190 -20.70 -5.22 7.59
N LEU A 191 -21.55 -5.40 6.58
CA LEU A 191 -23.01 -5.38 6.77
C LEU A 191 -23.49 -6.37 7.84
N LYS A 192 -22.85 -7.54 7.93
CA LYS A 192 -23.19 -8.58 8.92
C LYS A 192 -22.92 -8.17 10.37
N SER A 193 -22.07 -7.17 10.63
CA SER A 193 -21.81 -6.67 11.98
C SER A 193 -22.78 -5.55 12.41
N ARG A 194 -23.64 -5.07 11.49
CA ARG A 194 -24.56 -3.96 11.75
C ARG A 194 -25.85 -4.42 12.42
N LYS A 195 -26.36 -3.62 13.36
CA LYS A 195 -27.65 -3.85 14.02
C LYS A 195 -28.85 -3.67 13.07
N TYR A 196 -28.72 -2.77 12.10
CA TYR A 196 -29.73 -2.52 11.08
C TYR A 196 -29.12 -2.77 9.70
N ILE A 197 -29.81 -3.58 8.89
CA ILE A 197 -29.41 -3.97 7.55
C ILE A 197 -30.57 -3.65 6.62
N GLY A 198 -30.28 -2.97 5.52
CA GLY A 198 -31.24 -2.66 4.47
C GLY A 198 -30.72 -3.10 3.11
N PRO A 199 -31.60 -3.36 2.12
CA PRO A 199 -31.23 -3.93 0.83
C PRO A 199 -30.38 -2.99 -0.04
N THR A 200 -30.39 -1.69 0.26
CA THR A 200 -29.66 -0.65 -0.48
C THR A 200 -28.39 -0.18 0.22
N ALA A 201 -27.87 -0.97 1.17
CA ALA A 201 -26.66 -0.60 1.89
C ALA A 201 -25.43 -0.64 0.98
N MET A 202 -24.66 0.46 0.94
CA MET A 202 -23.38 0.52 0.22
C MET A 202 -22.38 -0.46 0.83
N ASP A 203 -21.58 -1.09 -0.03
CA ASP A 203 -20.42 -1.88 0.35
C ASP A 203 -19.47 -1.10 1.28
N CYS A 204 -18.87 -1.79 2.24
CA CYS A 204 -18.03 -1.17 3.27
C CYS A 204 -16.76 -0.56 2.66
N GLU A 205 -16.05 -1.30 1.80
CA GLU A 205 -14.82 -0.83 1.17
C GLU A 205 -15.11 0.41 0.30
N MET A 206 -16.20 0.38 -0.47
CA MET A 206 -16.65 1.53 -1.26
C MET A 206 -17.01 2.75 -0.41
N ALA A 207 -17.73 2.57 0.70
CA ALA A 207 -18.11 3.69 1.58
C ALA A 207 -16.88 4.39 2.18
N PHE A 208 -15.86 3.64 2.58
CA PHE A 208 -14.61 4.19 3.10
C PHE A 208 -13.75 4.84 2.00
N LEU A 209 -13.75 4.29 0.77
CA LEU A 209 -13.12 4.95 -0.38
C LEU A 209 -13.76 6.30 -0.66
N MET A 210 -15.09 6.38 -0.65
CA MET A 210 -15.82 7.63 -0.82
C MET A 210 -15.51 8.62 0.32
N ALA A 211 -15.39 8.15 1.56
CA ALA A 211 -15.01 9.00 2.68
C ALA A 211 -13.57 9.55 2.54
N ASN A 212 -12.63 8.74 2.04
CA ASN A 212 -11.27 9.19 1.70
C ASN A 212 -11.30 10.24 0.57
N GLN A 213 -12.05 10.00 -0.50
CA GLN A 213 -12.21 10.95 -1.63
C GLN A 213 -12.93 12.24 -1.23
N GLY A 214 -13.87 12.15 -0.28
CA GLY A 214 -14.52 13.31 0.35
C GLY A 214 -13.65 14.03 1.39
N LEU A 215 -12.40 13.59 1.56
CA LEU A 215 -11.43 14.15 2.51
C LEU A 215 -11.97 14.19 3.95
N ALA A 216 -12.72 13.16 4.35
CA ALA A 216 -13.34 13.08 5.67
C ALA A 216 -12.27 13.05 6.78
N ARG A 217 -12.36 14.03 7.69
CA ARG A 217 -11.48 14.20 8.85
C ARG A 217 -12.13 15.10 9.90
N PRO A 218 -11.58 15.19 11.14
CA PRO A 218 -12.02 16.17 12.12
C PRO A 218 -12.07 17.60 11.57
N GLY A 219 -13.12 18.33 11.94
CA GLY A 219 -13.39 19.69 11.45
C GLY A 219 -14.05 19.76 10.07
N LYS A 220 -14.42 18.63 9.46
CA LYS A 220 -15.24 18.58 8.24
C LYS A 220 -16.68 18.17 8.56
N LEU A 221 -17.63 18.74 7.81
CA LEU A 221 -19.03 18.32 7.78
C LEU A 221 -19.26 17.48 6.52
N VAL A 222 -19.80 16.28 6.69
CA VAL A 222 -20.23 15.40 5.60
C VAL A 222 -21.75 15.29 5.67
N TYR A 223 -22.41 15.70 4.59
CA TYR A 223 -23.85 15.66 4.43
C TYR A 223 -24.21 14.62 3.37
N ASP A 224 -25.11 13.70 3.73
CA ASP A 224 -25.68 12.73 2.79
C ASP A 224 -27.20 12.92 2.72
N PRO A 225 -27.72 13.52 1.64
CA PRO A 225 -29.17 13.72 1.47
C PRO A 225 -29.94 12.42 1.20
N PHE A 226 -29.25 11.30 0.95
CA PHE A 226 -29.84 10.00 0.62
C PHE A 226 -29.23 8.88 1.46
N VAL A 227 -29.08 9.13 2.76
CA VAL A 227 -28.30 8.32 3.71
C VAL A 227 -28.64 6.82 3.75
N GLY A 228 -29.90 6.44 3.51
CA GLY A 228 -30.35 5.05 3.60
C GLY A 228 -30.00 4.42 4.95
N THR A 229 -29.19 3.35 4.93
CA THR A 229 -28.70 2.66 6.14
C THR A 229 -27.46 3.30 6.78
N GLY A 230 -26.94 4.40 6.20
CA GLY A 230 -25.85 5.19 6.77
C GLY A 230 -24.43 4.74 6.44
N SER A 231 -24.20 3.86 5.46
CA SER A 231 -22.85 3.34 5.14
C SER A 231 -21.79 4.43 4.98
N ILE A 232 -22.07 5.47 4.18
CA ILE A 232 -21.09 6.54 3.89
C ILE A 232 -20.84 7.41 5.11
N LEU A 233 -21.91 7.79 5.84
CA LEU A 233 -21.77 8.59 7.05
C LEU A 233 -21.04 7.84 8.16
N VAL A 234 -21.28 6.53 8.33
CA VAL A 234 -20.52 5.71 9.28
C VAL A 234 -19.02 5.73 8.94
N ALA A 235 -18.66 5.61 7.66
CA ALA A 235 -17.27 5.70 7.23
C ALA A 235 -16.66 7.09 7.50
N ALA A 236 -17.38 8.16 7.17
CA ALA A 236 -16.96 9.54 7.44
C ALA A 236 -16.81 9.82 8.96
N ALA A 237 -17.71 9.30 9.78
CA ALA A 237 -17.69 9.43 11.23
C ALA A 237 -16.55 8.62 11.86
N HIS A 238 -16.25 7.42 11.37
CA HIS A 238 -15.05 6.66 11.78
C HIS A 238 -13.77 7.49 11.57
N PHE A 239 -13.77 8.27 10.49
CA PHE A 239 -12.70 9.20 10.14
C PHE A 239 -12.75 10.54 10.90
N GLY A 240 -13.71 10.72 11.81
CA GLY A 240 -13.83 11.86 12.70
C GLY A 240 -14.57 13.06 12.11
N ALA A 241 -15.14 12.94 10.92
CA ALA A 241 -15.98 14.00 10.36
C ALA A 241 -17.33 14.08 11.09
N MET A 242 -17.89 15.29 11.18
CA MET A 242 -19.25 15.49 11.65
C MET A 242 -20.21 15.10 10.53
N THR A 243 -21.20 14.26 10.82
CA THR A 243 -22.14 13.75 9.82
C THR A 243 -23.53 14.34 10.00
N MET A 244 -24.17 14.71 8.90
CA MET A 244 -25.52 15.28 8.90
C MET A 244 -26.43 14.55 7.92
N ILE A 245 -27.69 14.39 8.30
CA ILE A 245 -28.77 13.82 7.49
C ILE A 245 -29.90 14.84 7.37
N LEU A 246 -30.70 14.74 6.30
CA LEU A 246 -32.00 15.40 6.22
C LEU A 246 -33.06 14.41 6.72
N ILE A 247 -33.88 14.84 7.68
CA ILE A 247 -35.05 14.10 8.17
C ILE A 247 -36.29 14.66 7.48
#